data_AF-A0A9D5VZJ4-F1
#
_entry.id   AF-A0A9D5VZJ4-F1
#
_cell.length_a   1.000
_cell.length_b   1.000
_cell.length_c   1.000
_cell.angle_alpha   90.00
_cell.angle_beta   90.00
_cell.angle_gamma   90.00
#
_symmetry.space_group_name_H-M   'P 1'
#
loop_
_entity.id
_entity.type
_entity.pdbx_description
1 polymer ?
#
loop_
_entity_poly.entity_id
_entity_poly.type
_entity_poly.pdbx_seq_one_letter_code
_entity_poly.pdbx_strand_id
1 'polypeptide(L)'
;MIKDLLKQFEPLNEMATIGEKITGIKNIKINITAGDHPRIKISNIYNTFSKIDNFQIQYPTYEIDGVVKISNKELKCVEKWISLNSKIIKEYQKRGVEMDINEFLEGLSKVSC
;
A
#
# COMPACT_ATOMS: atom_id res chain seq x y z
N MET A 1 -20.26 26.09 -15.11
CA MET A 1 -19.20 25.21 -15.64
C MET A 1 -18.03 25.13 -14.64
N ILE A 2 -18.31 24.79 -13.36
CA ILE A 2 -17.31 24.70 -12.26
C ILE A 2 -17.46 23.35 -11.51
N LYS A 3 -18.39 22.48 -11.93
CA LYS A 3 -18.63 21.18 -11.27
C LYS A 3 -17.71 20.06 -11.80
N ASP A 4 -17.05 20.25 -12.94
CA ASP A 4 -16.21 19.22 -13.56
C ASP A 4 -14.71 19.35 -13.25
N LEU A 5 -14.28 20.47 -12.65
CA LEU A 5 -12.88 20.70 -12.25
C LEU A 5 -12.54 20.10 -10.87
N LEU A 6 -13.53 19.70 -10.09
CA LEU A 6 -13.33 19.10 -8.76
C LEU A 6 -13.24 17.57 -8.77
N LYS A 7 -13.44 16.91 -9.93
CA LYS A 7 -13.30 15.45 -10.05
C LYS A 7 -11.86 14.93 -10.04
N GLN A 8 -10.85 15.80 -10.05
CA GLN A 8 -9.44 15.42 -10.11
C GLN A 8 -8.66 15.58 -8.80
N PHE A 9 -9.29 16.13 -7.76
CA PHE A 9 -8.75 16.02 -6.42
C PHE A 9 -9.34 14.76 -5.79
N GLU A 10 -8.68 13.61 -6.00
CA GLU A 10 -8.82 12.53 -5.01
C GLU A 10 -8.55 13.20 -3.65
N PRO A 11 -9.42 13.00 -2.63
CA PRO A 11 -9.18 13.57 -1.31
C PRO A 11 -7.75 13.24 -0.89
N LEU A 12 -7.08 14.17 -0.20
CA LEU A 12 -5.76 14.00 0.39
C LEU A 12 -5.84 12.88 1.44
N ASN A 13 -5.92 11.65 0.95
CA ASN A 13 -5.93 10.44 1.74
C ASN A 13 -4.52 10.25 2.26
N GLU A 14 -4.39 10.13 3.57
CA GLU A 14 -3.10 9.85 4.18
C GLU A 14 -2.53 8.55 3.61
N MET A 15 -1.25 8.60 3.26
CA MET A 15 -0.56 7.53 2.57
C MET A 15 0.74 7.19 3.28
N ALA A 16 0.84 5.98 3.79
CA ALA A 16 2.07 5.46 4.35
C ALA A 16 2.88 4.77 3.25
N THR A 17 4.14 5.20 3.05
CA THR A 17 5.09 4.57 2.12
C THR A 17 6.06 3.69 2.89
N ILE A 18 6.03 2.39 2.61
CA ILE A 18 6.70 1.35 3.41
C ILE A 18 7.74 0.66 2.52
N GLY A 19 9.00 0.63 2.98
CA GLY A 19 10.11 0.02 2.24
C GLY A 19 10.69 -1.22 2.92
N GLU A 20 11.74 -1.76 2.32
CA GLU A 20 12.44 -2.99 2.74
C GLU A 20 12.74 -3.06 4.25
N LYS A 21 13.15 -1.94 4.87
CA LYS A 21 13.47 -1.91 6.31
C LYS A 21 12.28 -2.36 7.16
N ILE A 22 11.04 -2.12 6.74
CA ILE A 22 9.82 -2.50 7.47
C ILE A 22 9.17 -3.74 6.86
N THR A 23 9.19 -3.91 5.54
CA THR A 23 8.55 -5.07 4.91
C THR A 23 9.39 -6.36 5.05
N GLY A 24 10.71 -6.24 5.01
CA GLY A 24 11.63 -7.36 4.81
C GLY A 24 11.73 -7.83 3.36
N ILE A 25 11.06 -7.14 2.41
CA ILE A 25 11.03 -7.53 0.99
C ILE A 25 11.98 -6.61 0.22
N LYS A 26 13.04 -7.18 -0.34
CA LYS A 26 14.08 -6.42 -1.04
C LYS A 26 13.53 -5.66 -2.23
N ASN A 27 13.94 -4.41 -2.37
CA ASN A 27 13.62 -3.53 -3.50
C ASN A 27 12.12 -3.23 -3.74
N ILE A 28 11.22 -3.66 -2.86
CA ILE A 28 9.78 -3.42 -2.99
C ILE A 28 9.35 -2.25 -2.09
N LYS A 29 8.55 -1.34 -2.66
CA LYS A 29 7.82 -0.30 -1.90
C LYS A 29 6.33 -0.59 -1.93
N ILE A 30 5.69 -0.47 -0.77
CA ILE A 30 4.26 -0.65 -0.57
C ILE A 30 3.68 0.65 -0.04
N ASN A 31 2.65 1.17 -0.70
CA ASN A 31 1.90 2.33 -0.25
C ASN A 31 0.51 1.90 0.20
N ILE A 32 0.12 2.36 1.39
CA ILE A 32 -1.20 2.07 1.96
C ILE A 32 -1.92 3.40 2.14
N THR A 33 -3.08 3.54 1.48
CA THR A 33 -3.93 4.72 1.61
C THR A 33 -5.03 4.48 2.63
N ALA A 34 -5.32 5.49 3.44
CA ALA A 34 -6.46 5.50 4.34
C ALA A 34 -7.64 6.32 3.79
N GLY A 35 -8.82 6.17 4.39
CA GLY A 35 -10.03 6.91 4.02
C GLY A 35 -10.98 6.12 3.12
N ASP A 36 -11.78 6.83 2.33
CA ASP A 36 -12.95 6.28 1.61
C ASP A 36 -12.60 5.27 0.51
N HIS A 37 -11.37 5.33 0.01
CA HIS A 37 -10.86 4.46 -1.06
C HIS A 37 -9.52 3.86 -0.66
N PRO A 38 -9.51 2.94 0.32
CA PRO A 38 -8.29 2.34 0.81
C PRO A 38 -7.71 1.40 -0.25
N ARG A 39 -6.42 1.57 -0.53
CA ARG A 39 -5.69 0.84 -1.58
C ARG A 39 -4.33 0.43 -1.05
N ILE A 40 -3.85 -0.73 -1.49
CA ILE A 40 -2.47 -1.19 -1.28
C ILE A 40 -1.80 -1.15 -2.66
N LYS A 41 -0.89 -0.20 -2.86
CA LYS A 41 -0.15 0.00 -4.12
C LYS A 41 1.26 -0.54 -3.99
N ILE A 42 1.69 -1.33 -4.95
CA ILE A 42 3.00 -1.98 -4.99
C ILE A 42 3.76 -1.38 -6.16
N SER A 43 4.96 -0.88 -5.91
CA SER A 43 5.75 -0.30 -6.99
C SER A 43 6.26 -1.36 -7.95
N ASN A 44 6.16 -1.05 -9.25
CA ASN A 44 6.77 -1.82 -10.32
C ASN A 44 8.22 -1.41 -10.60
N ILE A 45 8.68 -0.30 -10.02
CA ILE A 45 10.06 0.17 -10.13
C ILE A 45 10.77 -0.13 -8.81
N TYR A 46 11.86 -0.89 -8.91
CA TYR A 46 12.68 -1.23 -7.75
C TYR A 46 13.17 0.01 -7.00
N ASN A 47 13.08 -0.02 -5.67
CA ASN A 47 13.47 1.05 -4.73
C ASN A 47 12.76 2.42 -4.88
N THR A 48 11.85 2.58 -5.84
CA THR A 48 11.23 3.88 -6.13
C THR A 48 9.73 3.72 -6.21
N PHE A 49 8.95 4.57 -5.52
CA PHE A 49 7.51 4.63 -5.78
C PHE A 49 7.24 5.51 -7.00
N SER A 50 6.54 4.97 -8.00
CA SER A 50 6.06 5.72 -9.16
C SER A 50 4.54 5.75 -9.13
N LYS A 51 3.94 6.95 -9.25
CA LYS A 51 2.48 7.10 -9.35
C LYS A 51 1.92 6.45 -10.63
N ILE A 52 2.75 6.32 -11.66
CA ILE A 52 2.39 5.78 -12.98
C ILE A 52 2.80 4.32 -13.18
N ASP A 53 3.77 3.83 -12.41
CA ASP A 53 4.28 2.46 -12.49
C ASP A 53 4.09 1.72 -11.17
N ASN A 54 2.84 1.35 -10.89
CA ASN A 54 2.45 0.48 -9.79
C ASN A 54 1.32 -0.46 -10.22
N PHE A 55 1.07 -1.47 -9.40
CA PHE A 55 -0.18 -2.24 -9.43
C PHE A 55 -0.82 -2.19 -8.04
N GLN A 56 -2.12 -2.44 -7.99
CA GLN A 56 -2.89 -2.48 -6.75
C GLN A 56 -3.19 -3.92 -6.38
N ILE A 57 -3.12 -4.23 -5.09
CA ILE A 57 -3.65 -5.47 -4.52
C ILE A 57 -4.81 -5.08 -3.62
N GLN A 58 -5.98 -5.65 -3.86
CA GLN A 58 -7.12 -5.53 -2.96
C GLN A 58 -7.00 -6.54 -1.83
N TYR A 59 -7.32 -6.14 -0.60
CA TYR A 59 -7.38 -7.05 0.54
C TYR A 59 -8.82 -7.05 1.09
N PRO A 60 -9.46 -8.22 1.34
CA PRO A 60 -8.88 -9.56 1.45
C PRO A 60 -8.89 -10.45 0.20
N THR A 61 -9.36 -9.96 -0.95
CA THR A 61 -9.53 -10.79 -2.16
C THR A 61 -8.23 -11.11 -2.89
N TYR A 62 -7.17 -10.31 -2.65
CA TYR A 62 -5.90 -10.34 -3.38
C TYR A 62 -6.05 -10.13 -4.89
N GLU A 63 -7.15 -9.53 -5.33
CA GLU A 63 -7.35 -9.14 -6.72
C GLU A 63 -6.33 -8.07 -7.11
N ILE A 64 -5.71 -8.27 -8.27
CA ILE A 64 -4.68 -7.38 -8.80
C ILE A 64 -5.29 -6.49 -9.88
N ASP A 65 -5.11 -5.18 -9.71
CA ASP A 65 -5.40 -4.18 -10.74
C ASP A 65 -4.09 -3.56 -11.25
N GLY A 66 -3.87 -3.64 -12.56
CA GLY A 66 -2.64 -3.20 -13.23
C GLY A 66 -1.68 -4.33 -13.61
N VAL A 67 -0.52 -3.94 -14.16
CA VAL A 67 0.50 -4.88 -14.65
C VAL A 67 1.48 -5.21 -13.53
N VAL A 68 1.59 -6.49 -13.18
CA VAL A 68 2.59 -6.99 -12.22
C VAL A 68 3.95 -7.08 -12.90
N LYS A 69 4.91 -6.25 -12.48
CA LYS A 69 6.30 -6.27 -13.00
C LYS A 69 7.33 -6.75 -11.97
N ILE A 70 6.88 -7.45 -10.93
CA ILE A 70 7.73 -8.12 -9.94
C ILE A 70 7.70 -9.63 -10.16
N SER A 71 8.70 -10.35 -9.66
CA SER A 71 8.73 -11.80 -9.74
C SER A 71 7.60 -12.44 -8.92
N ASN A 72 7.21 -13.66 -9.30
CA ASN A 72 6.21 -14.44 -8.55
C ASN A 72 6.65 -14.71 -7.09
N LYS A 73 7.97 -14.81 -6.83
CA LYS A 73 8.50 -14.94 -5.47
C LYS A 73 8.23 -13.66 -4.66
N GLU A 74 8.52 -12.50 -5.23
CA GLU A 74 8.26 -11.20 -4.59
C GLU A 74 6.75 -10.99 -4.35
N LEU A 75 5.90 -11.34 -5.32
CA LEU A 75 4.44 -11.24 -5.16
C LEU A 75 3.93 -12.06 -3.98
N LYS A 76 4.33 -13.34 -3.86
CA LYS A 76 3.97 -14.19 -2.72
C LYS A 76 4.44 -13.61 -1.38
N CYS A 77 5.59 -12.94 -1.39
CA CYS A 77 6.11 -12.26 -0.21
C CYS A 77 5.28 -11.02 0.16
N VAL A 78 4.83 -10.26 -0.82
CA VAL A 78 3.90 -9.14 -0.62
C VAL A 78 2.57 -9.64 -0.05
N GLU A 79 1.97 -10.68 -0.63
CA GLU A 79 0.71 -11.27 -0.14
C GLU A 79 0.86 -11.77 1.30
N LYS A 80 1.96 -12.48 1.60
CA LYS A 80 2.28 -12.94 2.96
C LYS A 80 2.41 -11.76 3.93
N TRP A 81 3.09 -10.69 3.53
CA TRP A 81 3.27 -9.50 4.36
C TRP A 81 1.95 -8.76 4.61
N ILE A 82 1.10 -8.61 3.58
CA ILE A 82 -0.25 -8.04 3.72
C ILE A 82 -1.10 -8.90 4.67
N SER A 83 -1.07 -10.23 4.52
CA SER A 83 -1.81 -11.14 5.39
C SER A 83 -1.39 -11.01 6.84
N LEU A 84 -0.07 -10.99 7.10
CA LEU A 84 0.52 -10.86 8.43
C LEU A 84 0.09 -9.55 9.12
N ASN A 85 0.04 -8.46 8.37
CA ASN A 85 -0.25 -7.12 8.87
C ASN A 85 -1.70 -6.69 8.67
N SER A 86 -2.57 -7.61 8.25
CA SER A 86 -3.93 -7.30 7.81
C SER A 86 -4.77 -6.54 8.84
N LYS A 87 -4.59 -6.83 10.13
CA LYS A 87 -5.34 -6.16 11.21
C LYS A 87 -4.96 -4.68 11.30
N ILE A 88 -3.67 -4.37 11.39
CA ILE A 88 -3.20 -2.99 11.52
C ILE A 88 -3.37 -2.20 10.22
N ILE A 89 -3.23 -2.85 9.06
CA ILE A 89 -3.55 -2.25 7.77
C ILE A 89 -5.03 -1.84 7.71
N LYS A 90 -5.95 -2.73 8.10
CA LYS A 90 -7.39 -2.43 8.14
C LYS A 90 -7.71 -1.30 9.12
N GLU A 91 -7.01 -1.25 10.25
CA GLU A 91 -7.18 -0.19 11.24
C GLU A 91 -6.72 1.16 10.69
N TYR A 92 -5.50 1.23 10.14
CA TYR A 92 -4.99 2.43 9.49
C TYR A 92 -5.86 2.86 8.31
N GLN A 93 -6.35 1.93 7.50
CA GLN A 93 -7.23 2.25 6.38
C GLN A 93 -8.54 2.91 6.81
N LYS A 94 -9.06 2.54 7.98
CA LYS A 94 -10.30 3.11 8.55
C LYS A 94 -10.06 4.40 9.31
N ARG A 95 -8.96 4.47 10.07
CA ARG A 95 -8.69 5.54 11.04
C ARG A 95 -7.75 6.61 10.50
N GLY A 96 -6.95 6.33 9.46
CA GLY A 96 -5.94 7.19 8.83
C GLY A 96 -5.58 8.45 9.59
N VAL A 97 -6.36 9.50 9.34
CA VAL A 97 -6.21 10.86 9.88
C VAL A 97 -6.16 10.95 11.42
N GLU A 98 -6.68 9.94 12.12
CA GLU A 98 -6.74 9.81 13.58
C GLU A 98 -5.66 8.86 14.14
N MET A 99 -4.93 8.13 13.27
CA MET A 99 -3.88 7.20 13.67
C MET A 99 -2.51 7.84 13.41
N ASP A 100 -1.68 7.94 14.44
CA ASP A 100 -0.31 8.42 14.26
C ASP A 100 0.44 7.49 13.29
N ILE A 101 1.10 8.07 12.28
CA ILE A 101 1.81 7.28 11.27
C ILE A 101 2.94 6.45 11.88
N ASN A 102 3.59 6.91 12.96
CA ASN A 102 4.62 6.12 13.64
C ASN A 102 4.01 4.95 14.40
N GLU A 103 2.88 5.15 15.09
CA GLU A 103 2.13 4.05 15.72
C GLU A 103 1.78 2.97 14.68
N PHE A 104 1.31 3.39 13.50
CA PHE A 104 1.05 2.49 12.38
C PHE A 104 2.31 1.73 11.95
N LEU A 105 3.43 2.44 11.74
CA LEU A 105 4.67 1.83 11.25
C LEU A 105 5.32 0.91 12.28
N GLU A 106 5.23 1.21 13.57
CA GLU A 106 5.78 0.42 14.67
C GLU A 106 5.01 -0.88 14.90
N GLY A 107 3.70 -0.90 14.63
CA GLY A 107 2.89 -2.12 14.74
C GLY A 107 3.02 -3.08 13.55
N LEU A 108 3.79 -2.72 12.51
CA LEU A 108 4.04 -3.59 11.36
C LEU A 108 5.11 -4.64 11.66
N SER A 109 4.81 -5.88 11.29
CA SER A 109 5.74 -7.01 11.30
C SER A 109 6.37 -7.23 9.93
N LYS A 110 7.64 -7.65 9.91
CA LYS A 110 8.37 -7.99 8.68
C LYS A 110 8.14 -9.44 8.28
N VAL A 111 8.31 -9.75 7.01
CA VAL A 111 8.43 -11.14 6.54
C VAL A 111 9.88 -11.49 6.25
N SER A 112 10.23 -12.76 6.41
CA SER A 112 11.48 -13.31 5.88
C SER A 112 11.20 -13.98 4.53
N CYS A 113 11.84 -13.41 3.50
CA CYS A 113 11.70 -13.65 2.08
C CYS A 113 13.05 -13.41 1.39
#